data_AF-A0A4P5QNT0-F1
#
_entry.id   AF-A0A4P5QNT0-F1
#
_cell.length_a   1.000
_cell.length_b   1.000
_cell.length_c   1.000
_cell.angle_alpha   90.00
_cell.angle_beta   90.00
_cell.angle_gamma   90.00
#
_symmetry.space_group_name_H-M   'P 1'
#
loop_
_entity.id
_entity.type
_entity.pdbx_description
1 polymer ?
#
loop_
_entity_poly.entity_id
_entity_poly.type
_entity_poly.pdbx_seq_one_letter_code
_entity_poly.pdbx_strand_id
1 'polypeptide(L)'
;MDLTPRAAKVQNTAPSSPGEGRRVAQMFGCIACHSQEGTDMAHVGPTWKGLSGNGRDFFTKDKKKGHALADAAYLREAILDPSAKIVTGYERGEYAMPSYAGALNASQVESLILFIQALK
;
A
#
# COMPACT_ATOMS: atom_id res chain seq x y z
N MET A 1 23.59 33.31 -5.42
CA MET A 1 22.72 32.42 -4.62
C MET A 1 23.13 31.01 -4.96
N ASP A 2 23.89 30.40 -4.07
CA ASP A 2 24.37 29.02 -4.24
C ASP A 2 23.16 28.08 -4.10
N LEU A 3 22.78 27.45 -5.21
CA LEU A 3 21.65 26.52 -5.30
C LEU A 3 22.11 25.07 -5.11
N THR A 4 23.20 24.83 -4.38
CA THR A 4 23.66 23.47 -4.11
C THR A 4 22.56 22.74 -3.35
N PRO A 5 21.93 21.70 -3.92
CA PRO A 5 20.95 20.93 -3.19
C PRO A 5 21.71 20.27 -2.04
N ARG A 6 21.36 20.64 -0.81
CA ARG A 6 21.75 19.85 0.36
C ARG A 6 21.24 18.45 0.06
N ALA A 7 22.16 17.50 -0.11
CA ALA A 7 21.81 16.09 -0.21
C ALA A 7 21.06 15.74 1.09
N ALA A 8 19.74 15.85 1.05
CA ALA A 8 18.87 15.37 2.09
C ALA A 8 19.09 13.87 2.09
N LYS A 9 19.97 13.40 2.97
CA LYS A 9 20.05 11.98 3.34
C LYS A 9 18.60 11.54 3.53
N VAL A 10 18.12 10.71 2.61
CA VAL A 10 16.85 10.01 2.73
C VAL A 10 17.05 8.98 3.84
N GLN A 11 17.07 9.45 5.07
CA GLN A 11 17.11 8.66 6.29
C GLN A 11 16.15 9.34 7.25
N ASN A 12 14.85 9.28 6.91
CA ASN A 12 13.83 9.56 7.89
C ASN A 12 13.73 8.34 8.80
N THR A 13 14.63 8.26 9.77
CA THR A 13 14.62 7.33 10.92
C THR A 13 13.53 7.67 11.93
N ALA A 14 12.39 8.21 11.48
CA ALA A 14 11.21 8.26 12.32
C ALA A 14 10.79 6.81 12.60
N PRO A 15 10.52 6.44 13.87
CA PRO A 15 10.09 5.10 14.20
C PRO A 15 8.81 4.77 13.42
N SER A 16 8.79 3.57 12.84
CA SER A 16 7.61 3.10 12.12
C SER A 16 6.43 3.00 13.09
N SER A 17 5.33 3.68 12.75
CA SER A 17 4.15 3.73 13.60
C SER A 17 2.87 3.83 12.78
N PRO A 18 1.72 3.38 13.30
CA PRO A 18 0.43 3.55 12.63
C PRO A 18 0.09 5.03 12.35
N GLY A 19 0.50 5.94 13.25
CA GLY A 19 0.29 7.39 13.07
C GLY A 19 1.07 7.95 11.89
N GLU A 20 2.35 7.57 11.77
CA GLU A 20 3.16 7.91 10.59
C GLU A 20 2.60 7.26 9.33
N GLY A 21 2.10 6.03 9.41
CA GLY A 21 1.47 5.34 8.28
C GLY A 21 0.23 6.08 7.77
N ARG A 22 -0.62 6.57 8.67
CA ARG A 22 -1.76 7.42 8.30
C ARG A 22 -1.30 8.68 7.58
N ARG A 23 -0.26 9.35 8.08
CA ARG A 23 0.30 10.56 7.48
C ARG A 23 0.85 10.30 6.07
N VAL A 24 1.60 9.20 5.91
CA VAL A 24 2.11 8.77 4.60
C VAL A 24 0.96 8.43 3.65
N ALA A 25 -0.05 7.70 4.12
CA ALA A 25 -1.21 7.33 3.30
C ALA A 25 -1.98 8.56 2.79
N GLN A 26 -2.04 9.65 3.58
CA GLN A 26 -2.62 10.92 3.16
C GLN A 26 -1.73 11.63 2.13
N MET A 27 -0.43 11.77 2.42
CA MET A 27 0.50 12.49 1.53
C MET A 27 0.65 11.83 0.15
N PHE A 28 0.63 10.49 0.09
CA PHE A 28 0.79 9.73 -1.14
C PHE A 28 -0.56 9.37 -1.80
N GLY A 29 -1.67 9.92 -1.30
CA GLY A 29 -2.99 9.80 -1.91
C GLY A 29 -3.64 8.42 -1.79
N CYS A 30 -3.11 7.51 -0.97
CA CYS A 30 -3.62 6.14 -0.85
C CYS A 30 -5.10 6.11 -0.44
N ILE A 31 -5.51 7.05 0.41
CA ILE A 31 -6.89 7.18 0.92
C ILE A 31 -7.91 7.63 -0.14
N ALA A 32 -7.45 8.11 -1.30
CA ALA A 32 -8.34 8.45 -2.42
C ALA A 32 -8.85 7.21 -3.16
N CYS A 33 -8.16 6.06 -3.00
CA CYS A 33 -8.50 4.80 -3.66
C CYS A 33 -8.87 3.70 -2.66
N HIS A 34 -8.33 3.75 -1.43
CA HIS A 34 -8.54 2.74 -0.41
C HIS A 34 -9.35 3.27 0.77
N SER A 35 -10.51 2.68 0.98
CA SER A 35 -11.36 2.99 2.13
C SER A 35 -10.78 2.46 3.44
N GLN A 36 -10.93 3.25 4.49
CA GLN A 36 -10.55 2.91 5.87
C GLN A 36 -11.76 2.52 6.73
N GLU A 37 -12.97 2.89 6.30
CA GLU A 37 -14.18 2.81 7.13
C GLU A 37 -15.12 1.66 6.70
N GLY A 38 -14.80 0.98 5.58
CA GLY A 38 -15.48 -0.24 5.15
C GLY A 38 -16.51 -0.04 4.02
N THR A 39 -16.70 1.19 3.55
CA THR A 39 -17.37 1.43 2.27
C THR A 39 -16.35 1.27 1.16
N ASP A 40 -16.36 0.14 0.44
CA ASP A 40 -15.51 -0.03 -0.74
C ASP A 40 -15.80 1.12 -1.72
N MET A 41 -14.74 1.81 -2.15
CA MET A 41 -14.81 2.63 -3.36
C MET A 41 -14.80 1.66 -4.53
N ALA A 42 -15.97 1.11 -4.82
CA ALA A 42 -16.17 0.13 -5.88
C ALA A 42 -15.47 0.61 -7.15
N HIS A 43 -14.70 -0.29 -7.76
CA HIS A 43 -13.93 -0.07 -9.01
C HIS A 43 -12.64 0.76 -8.91
N VAL A 44 -12.26 1.26 -7.73
CA VAL A 44 -11.01 2.03 -7.54
C VAL A 44 -9.97 1.23 -6.75
N GLY A 45 -10.32 0.73 -5.58
CA GLY A 45 -9.41 -0.07 -4.76
C GLY A 45 -10.11 -0.80 -3.62
N PRO A 46 -9.53 -1.90 -3.08
CA PRO A 46 -10.10 -2.62 -1.96
C PRO A 46 -10.02 -1.83 -0.66
N THR A 47 -11.02 -1.99 0.21
CA THR A 47 -10.94 -1.55 1.60
C THR A 47 -9.74 -2.16 2.34
N TRP A 48 -9.14 -1.37 3.22
CA TRP A 48 -8.14 -1.82 4.19
C TRP A 48 -8.76 -2.33 5.49
N LYS A 49 -10.03 -2.01 5.74
CA LYS A 49 -10.72 -2.42 6.96
C LYS A 49 -10.79 -3.94 7.04
N GLY A 50 -10.22 -4.49 8.11
CA GLY A 50 -10.17 -5.92 8.32
C GLY A 50 -9.32 -6.65 7.28
N LEU A 51 -8.44 -5.98 6.53
CA LEU A 51 -7.63 -6.63 5.52
C LEU A 51 -6.59 -7.56 6.17
N SER A 52 -5.91 -7.06 7.20
CA SER A 52 -4.76 -7.74 7.78
C SER A 52 -5.10 -9.12 8.33
N GLY A 53 -4.34 -10.12 7.91
CA GLY A 53 -4.51 -11.51 8.36
C GLY A 53 -5.66 -12.26 7.69
N ASN A 54 -6.46 -11.61 6.85
CA ASN A 54 -7.51 -12.27 6.07
C ASN A 54 -6.98 -12.77 4.72
N GLY A 55 -7.56 -13.87 4.25
CA GLY A 55 -7.23 -14.47 2.95
C GLY A 55 -7.71 -13.62 1.78
N ARG A 56 -6.91 -13.57 0.73
CA ARG A 56 -7.18 -12.84 -0.51
C ARG A 56 -6.88 -13.73 -1.71
N ASP A 57 -7.88 -13.85 -2.57
CA ASP A 57 -7.68 -14.43 -3.90
C ASP A 57 -7.10 -13.36 -4.82
N PHE A 58 -6.13 -13.76 -5.64
CA PHE A 58 -5.47 -12.87 -6.58
C PHE A 58 -5.16 -13.58 -7.90
N PHE A 59 -4.89 -12.77 -8.91
CA PHE A 59 -4.31 -13.18 -10.18
C PHE A 59 -2.89 -12.63 -10.30
N THR A 60 -1.99 -13.49 -10.76
CA THR A 60 -0.62 -13.09 -11.14
C THR A 60 -0.61 -12.40 -12.51
N LYS A 61 0.53 -11.80 -12.88
CA LYS A 61 0.76 -11.23 -14.23
C LYS A 61 0.45 -12.23 -15.35
N ASP A 62 0.71 -13.52 -15.11
CA ASP A 62 0.43 -14.62 -16.05
C ASP A 62 -1.03 -15.10 -16.01
N LYS A 63 -1.93 -14.36 -15.34
CA LYS A 63 -3.36 -14.67 -15.16
C LYS A 63 -3.63 -15.98 -14.43
N LYS A 64 -2.67 -16.48 -13.64
CA LYS A 64 -2.88 -17.63 -12.75
C LYS A 64 -3.52 -17.18 -11.45
N LYS A 65 -4.55 -17.90 -11.02
CA LYS A 65 -5.20 -17.72 -9.71
C LYS A 65 -4.27 -18.17 -8.58
N GLY A 66 -4.32 -17.48 -7.46
CA GLY A 66 -3.64 -17.83 -6.23
C GLY A 66 -4.41 -17.32 -5.01
N HIS A 67 -3.96 -17.76 -3.83
CA HIS A 67 -4.49 -17.35 -2.53
C HIS A 67 -3.34 -16.97 -1.60
N ALA A 68 -3.46 -15.86 -0.88
CA ALA A 68 -2.48 -15.43 0.12
C ALA A 68 -3.17 -14.78 1.31
N LEU A 69 -2.53 -14.87 2.48
CA LEU A 69 -2.91 -14.05 3.62
C LEU A 69 -2.38 -12.63 3.40
N ALA A 70 -3.18 -11.63 3.76
CA ALA A 70 -2.72 -10.24 3.77
C ALA A 70 -1.86 -9.95 5.01
N ASP A 71 -0.71 -10.62 5.07
CA ASP A 71 0.33 -10.40 6.07
C ASP A 71 1.26 -9.23 5.70
N ALA A 72 2.25 -8.94 6.54
CA ALA A 72 3.19 -7.84 6.31
C ALA A 72 4.00 -8.00 5.00
N ALA A 73 4.31 -9.23 4.58
CA ALA A 73 5.07 -9.49 3.36
C ALA A 73 4.20 -9.24 2.13
N TYR A 74 2.94 -9.71 2.16
CA TYR A 74 1.94 -9.42 1.14
C TYR A 74 1.69 -7.92 0.99
N LEU A 75 1.48 -7.21 2.10
CA LEU A 75 1.24 -5.76 2.07
C LEU A 75 2.45 -4.99 1.53
N ARG A 76 3.66 -5.40 1.89
CA ARG A 76 4.90 -4.81 1.35
C ARG A 76 5.01 -5.02 -0.16
N GLU A 77 4.76 -6.23 -0.63
CA GLU A 77 4.76 -6.54 -2.07
C GLU A 77 3.67 -5.75 -2.80
N ALA A 78 2.45 -5.67 -2.26
CA ALA A 78 1.36 -4.91 -2.85
C ALA A 78 1.67 -3.40 -2.98
N ILE A 79 2.44 -2.82 -2.06
CA ILE A 79 2.85 -1.41 -2.12
C ILE A 79 3.98 -1.19 -3.15
N LEU A 80 4.91 -2.14 -3.27
CA LEU A 80 6.12 -1.99 -4.08
C LEU A 80 5.99 -2.54 -5.51
N ASP A 81 5.31 -3.67 -5.69
CA ASP A 81 4.92 -4.25 -6.98
C ASP A 81 3.44 -4.67 -6.95
N PRO A 82 2.50 -3.70 -6.98
CA PRO A 82 1.06 -3.99 -6.99
C PRO A 82 0.61 -4.87 -8.16
N SER A 83 1.37 -4.88 -9.26
CA SER A 83 1.06 -5.69 -10.44
C SER A 83 1.42 -7.17 -10.28
N ALA A 84 2.17 -7.55 -9.25
CA ALA A 84 2.54 -8.95 -8.98
C ALA A 84 1.32 -9.81 -8.64
N LYS A 85 0.39 -9.27 -7.84
CA LYS A 85 -0.80 -9.96 -7.33
C LYS A 85 -1.99 -9.01 -7.34
N ILE A 86 -2.77 -9.10 -8.40
CA ILE A 86 -3.99 -8.30 -8.58
C ILE A 86 -5.14 -9.03 -7.88
N VAL A 87 -5.75 -8.40 -6.88
CA VAL A 87 -6.86 -9.01 -6.12
C VAL A 87 -8.04 -9.28 -7.05
N THR A 88 -8.68 -10.45 -6.90
CA THR A 88 -9.91 -10.81 -7.62
C THR A 88 -10.98 -9.73 -7.45
N GLY A 89 -11.63 -9.33 -8.55
CA GLY A 89 -12.60 -8.22 -8.60
C GLY A 89 -12.01 -6.87 -8.97
N TYR A 90 -10.68 -6.72 -8.97
CA TYR A 90 -9.96 -5.49 -9.34
C TYR A 90 -9.11 -5.65 -10.61
N GLU A 91 -9.21 -6.77 -11.33
CA GLU A 91 -8.50 -7.04 -12.59
C GLU A 91 -8.91 -6.09 -13.72
N ARG A 92 -10.12 -5.54 -13.60
CA ARG A 92 -10.71 -4.54 -14.50
C ARG A 92 -10.87 -3.18 -13.84
N GLY A 93 -10.19 -2.93 -12.72
CA GLY A 93 -10.20 -1.61 -12.09
C GLY A 93 -9.82 -0.54 -13.12
N GLU A 94 -10.57 0.55 -13.16
CA GLU A 94 -10.29 1.67 -14.08
C GLU A 94 -8.93 2.29 -13.79
N TYR A 95 -8.47 2.17 -12.55
CA TYR A 95 -7.22 2.68 -12.05
C TYR A 95 -6.35 1.53 -11.57
N ALA A 96 -5.20 1.35 -12.22
CA ALA A 96 -4.16 0.45 -11.73
C ALA A 96 -3.49 1.09 -10.51
N MET A 97 -3.30 0.30 -9.43
CA MET A 97 -2.55 0.77 -8.27
C MET A 97 -1.10 1.08 -8.69
N PRO A 98 -0.59 2.30 -8.44
CA PRO A 98 0.76 2.67 -8.81
C PRO A 98 1.79 1.96 -7.92
N SER A 99 2.96 1.64 -8.48
CA SER A 99 4.10 1.20 -7.68
C SER A 99 4.69 2.38 -6.90
N TYR A 100 5.00 2.16 -5.63
CA TYR A 100 5.69 3.14 -4.78
C TYR A 100 7.15 2.79 -4.53
N ALA A 101 7.72 1.85 -5.29
CA ALA A 101 9.14 1.52 -5.22
C ALA A 101 9.99 2.75 -5.58
N GLY A 102 10.93 3.11 -4.70
CA GLY A 102 11.77 4.30 -4.85
C GLY A 102 11.09 5.63 -4.48
N ALA A 103 9.76 5.67 -4.41
CA ALA A 103 9.00 6.84 -3.92
C ALA A 103 8.86 6.83 -2.39
N LEU A 104 8.69 5.64 -1.80
CA LEU A 104 8.68 5.43 -0.36
C LEU A 104 10.00 4.84 0.12
N ASN A 105 10.48 5.31 1.26
CA ASN A 105 11.60 4.67 1.97
C ASN A 105 11.11 3.52 2.87
N ALA A 106 12.04 2.75 3.42
CA ALA A 106 11.73 1.56 4.20
C ALA A 106 10.86 1.83 5.45
N SER A 107 11.11 2.94 6.18
CA SER A 107 10.35 3.26 7.39
C SER A 107 8.93 3.72 7.06
N GLN A 108 8.72 4.38 5.92
CA GLN A 108 7.41 4.77 5.43
C GLN A 108 6.58 3.57 4.99
N VAL A 109 7.18 2.63 4.25
CA VAL A 109 6.51 1.37 3.88
C VAL A 109 6.11 0.60 5.12
N GLU A 110 7.00 0.48 6.10
CA GLU A 110 6.70 -0.21 7.35
C GLU A 110 5.59 0.49 8.15
N SER A 111 5.61 1.82 8.18
CA SER A 111 4.55 2.61 8.83
C SER A 111 3.18 2.40 8.17
N LEU A 112 3.13 2.35 6.83
CA LEU A 112 1.91 2.04 6.09
C LEU A 112 1.37 0.66 6.43
N ILE A 113 2.25 -0.35 6.49
CA ILE A 113 1.86 -1.72 6.85
C ILE A 113 1.26 -1.74 8.25
N LEU A 114 1.94 -1.15 9.24
CA LEU A 114 1.45 -1.06 10.61
C LEU A 114 0.10 -0.33 10.69
N PHE A 115 -0.09 0.70 9.89
CA PHE A 115 -1.35 1.42 9.81
C PHE A 115 -2.48 0.56 9.23
N ILE A 116 -2.24 -0.12 8.10
CA ILE A 116 -3.22 -1.05 7.50
C ILE A 116 -3.59 -2.16 8.47
N GLN A 117 -2.61 -2.72 9.18
CA GLN A 117 -2.82 -3.76 10.18
C GLN A 117 -3.64 -3.31 11.39
N ALA A 118 -3.61 -2.01 11.71
CA ALA A 118 -4.41 -1.44 12.79
C ALA A 118 -5.89 -1.24 12.41
N LEU A 119 -6.25 -1.29 11.12
CA LEU A 119 -7.62 -1.13 10.63
C LEU A 119 -8.35 -2.48 10.69
N LYS A 120 -9.15 -2.69 11.73
CA LYS A 120 -9.99 -3.88 11.93
C LYS A 120 -11.37 -3.74 11.29
#